data_AF-A0A9D6UD07-F1
#
_entry.id   AF-A0A9D6UD07-F1
#
_cell.length_a   1.000
_cell.length_b   1.000
_cell.length_c   1.000
_cell.angle_alpha   90.00
_cell.angle_beta   90.00
_cell.angle_gamma   90.00
#
_symmetry.space_group_name_H-M   'P 1'
#
loop_
_entity.id
_entity.type
_entity.pdbx_description
1 polymer ?
#
loop_
_entity_poly.entity_id
_entity_poly.type
_entity_poly.pdbx_seq_one_letter_code
_entity_poly.pdbx_strand_id
1 'polypeptide(L)'
;MCWSGEASAVLATAGIAGAAYSALKKDPEPLALWVCLLYFASMESLQAVAYSVLNQCDSPLNQLMTMFGYLHITFQPFFINAVALYFMPKDSARIIAPWAYFGCFVAAIAM
;
A
#
# COMPACT_ATOMS: atom_id res chain seq x y z
N MET A 1 -5.48 -10.40 3.40
CA MET A 1 -5.67 -11.48 4.39
C MET A 1 -7.05 -12.08 4.18
N CYS A 2 -7.25 -13.40 4.35
CA CYS A 2 -8.58 -14.01 4.22
C CYS A 2 -9.36 -13.82 5.53
N TRP A 3 -9.97 -12.65 5.71
CA TRP A 3 -10.85 -12.36 6.86
C TRP A 3 -12.30 -12.26 6.37
N SER A 4 -12.89 -11.07 6.35
CA SER A 4 -14.17 -10.78 5.73
C SER A 4 -14.11 -9.42 5.03
N GLY A 5 -15.02 -9.19 4.07
CA GLY A 5 -15.14 -7.88 3.41
C GLY A 5 -15.41 -6.74 4.41
N GLU A 6 -16.22 -7.02 5.44
CA GLU A 6 -16.54 -6.07 6.52
C GLU A 6 -15.30 -5.71 7.36
N ALA A 7 -14.51 -6.71 7.76
CA ALA A 7 -13.28 -6.47 8.51
C ALA A 7 -12.27 -5.65 7.69
N SER A 8 -12.16 -5.95 6.39
CA SER A 8 -11.32 -5.19 5.45
C SER A 8 -11.80 -3.74 5.33
N ALA A 9 -13.12 -3.50 5.25
CA ALA A 9 -13.70 -2.16 5.19
C ALA A 9 -13.46 -1.35 6.47
N VAL A 10 -13.52 -1.99 7.64
CA VAL A 10 -13.20 -1.34 8.93
C VAL A 10 -11.73 -0.94 8.97
N LEU A 11 -10.81 -1.83 8.59
CA LEU A 11 -9.38 -1.53 8.55
C LEU A 11 -9.04 -0.44 7.52
N ALA A 12 -9.64 -0.50 6.33
CA ALA A 12 -9.50 0.52 5.31
C ALA A 12 -9.95 1.89 5.83
N THR A 13 -11.12 1.95 6.47
CA THR A 13 -11.66 3.20 7.02
C THR A 13 -10.77 3.75 8.13
N ALA A 14 -10.32 2.89 9.06
CA ALA A 14 -9.42 3.28 10.13
C ALA A 14 -8.06 3.77 9.59
N GLY A 15 -7.50 3.08 8.60
CA GLY A 15 -6.23 3.43 7.97
C GLY A 15 -6.31 4.74 7.18
N ILE A 16 -7.35 4.93 6.37
CA ILE A 16 -7.58 6.17 5.61
C ILE A 16 -7.85 7.34 6.56
N ALA A 17 -8.68 7.15 7.59
CA ALA A 17 -8.94 8.19 8.59
C ALA A 17 -7.66 8.57 9.35
N GLY A 18 -6.83 7.59 9.73
CA GLY A 18 -5.53 7.82 10.34
C GLY A 18 -4.58 8.59 9.43
N ALA A 19 -4.49 8.22 8.15
CA ALA A 19 -3.67 8.93 7.17
C ALA A 19 -4.16 10.37 6.94
N ALA A 20 -5.47 10.58 6.82
CA ALA A 20 -6.07 11.89 6.67
C ALA A 20 -5.83 12.76 7.90
N TYR A 21 -5.97 12.20 9.10
CA TYR A 21 -5.65 12.90 10.35
C TYR A 21 -4.19 13.33 10.41
N SER A 22 -3.25 12.44 10.07
CA SER A 22 -1.82 12.75 10.03
C SER A 22 -1.45 13.81 8.98
N ALA A 23 -2.19 13.88 7.88
CA ALA A 23 -1.99 14.87 6.83
C ALA A 23 -2.60 16.25 7.16
N LEU A 24 -3.69 16.30 7.92
CA LEU A 24 -4.43 17.53 8.26
C LEU A 24 -3.98 18.20 9.57
N LYS A 25 -3.10 17.56 10.33
CA LYS A 25 -2.52 18.12 11.55
C LYS A 25 -1.62 19.33 11.20
N LYS A 26 -1.57 20.33 12.10
CA LYS A 26 -0.75 21.55 11.92
C LYS A 26 0.73 21.27 11.68
N ASP A 27 1.27 20.24 12.34
CA ASP A 27 2.59 19.67 12.08
C ASP A 27 2.38 18.29 11.44
N PRO A 28 2.29 18.22 10.10
CA PRO A 28 2.03 16.97 9.42
C PRO A 28 3.20 16.01 9.61
N GLU A 29 2.87 14.73 9.78
CA GLU A 29 3.88 13.68 9.79
C GLU A 29 4.64 13.65 8.46
N PRO A 30 5.89 13.17 8.45
CA PRO A 30 6.65 13.01 7.22
C PRO A 30 5.85 12.31 6.14
N LEU A 31 6.00 12.79 4.91
CA LEU A 31 5.24 12.28 3.76
C LEU A 31 5.38 10.76 3.59
N ALA A 32 6.55 10.21 3.92
CA ALA A 32 6.78 8.76 3.91
C ALA A 32 5.83 7.97 4.83
N LEU A 33 5.39 8.51 5.97
CA LEU A 33 4.57 7.77 6.93
C LEU A 33 3.09 7.77 6.56
N TRP A 34 2.48 8.94 6.36
CA TRP A 34 1.05 9.00 6.08
C TRP A 34 0.71 8.52 4.67
N VAL A 35 1.59 8.73 3.68
CA VAL A 35 1.39 8.18 2.31
C VAL A 35 1.50 6.66 2.32
N CYS A 36 2.47 6.10 3.03
CA CYS A 36 2.56 4.64 3.13
C CYS A 36 1.37 4.06 3.87
N LEU A 37 0.91 4.70 4.95
CA LEU A 37 -0.31 4.29 5.65
C LEU A 37 -1.52 4.30 4.72
N LEU A 38 -1.69 5.37 3.93
CA LEU A 38 -2.76 5.47 2.94
C LEU A 38 -2.64 4.38 1.87
N TYR A 39 -1.43 4.10 1.42
CA TYR A 39 -1.15 3.09 0.41
C TYR A 39 -1.48 1.67 0.91
N PHE A 40 -1.10 1.31 2.13
CA PHE A 40 -1.48 0.00 2.68
C PHE A 40 -2.97 -0.08 3.01
N ALA A 41 -3.59 1.02 3.46
CA ALA A 41 -5.03 1.05 3.68
C ALA A 41 -5.83 0.88 2.38
N SER A 42 -5.31 1.35 1.24
CA SER A 42 -5.99 1.16 -0.05
C SER A 42 -6.03 -0.30 -0.51
N MET A 43 -5.13 -1.17 -0.02
CA MET A 43 -5.25 -2.62 -0.24
C MET A 43 -6.45 -3.23 0.45
N GLU A 44 -6.74 -2.78 1.67
CA GLU A 44 -7.91 -3.24 2.41
C GLU A 44 -9.19 -2.73 1.75
N SER A 45 -9.18 -1.51 1.19
CA SER A 45 -10.29 -1.00 0.37
C SER A 45 -10.52 -1.87 -0.87
N LEU A 46 -9.45 -2.21 -1.57
CA LEU A 46 -9.51 -3.04 -2.78
C LEU A 46 -10.00 -4.45 -2.44
N GLN A 47 -9.53 -5.03 -1.34
CA GLN A 47 -10.00 -6.33 -0.84
C GLN A 47 -11.47 -6.28 -0.47
N ALA A 48 -11.94 -5.23 0.22
CA ALA A 48 -13.35 -5.06 0.59
C ALA A 48 -14.28 -5.11 -0.64
N VAL A 49 -13.87 -4.48 -1.75
CA VAL A 49 -14.62 -4.54 -3.02
C VAL A 49 -14.46 -5.90 -3.69
N ALA A 50 -13.25 -6.46 -3.73
CA ALA A 50 -12.98 -7.77 -4.34
C ALA A 50 -13.81 -8.91 -3.70
N TYR A 51 -14.09 -8.83 -2.39
CA TYR A 51 -14.97 -9.79 -1.71
C TYR A 51 -16.41 -9.80 -2.23
N SER A 52 -16.91 -8.70 -2.81
CA SER A 52 -18.27 -8.64 -3.38
C SER A 52 -18.40 -9.37 -4.72
N VAL A 53 -17.28 -9.51 -5.45
CA VAL A 53 -17.21 -10.15 -6.77
C VAL A 53 -16.44 -11.48 -6.72
N LEU A 54 -16.20 -12.00 -5.52
CA LEU A 54 -15.47 -13.23 -5.30
C LEU A 54 -16.16 -14.39 -6.04
N ASN A 55 -15.38 -15.24 -6.72
CA ASN A 55 -15.84 -16.35 -7.56
C ASN A 55 -16.58 -15.96 -8.86
N GLN A 56 -16.63 -14.68 -9.23
CA GLN A 56 -17.18 -14.23 -10.51
C GLN A 56 -16.06 -14.02 -11.54
N CYS A 57 -15.39 -15.10 -11.94
CA CYS A 57 -14.21 -15.04 -12.81
C CYS A 57 -14.47 -14.35 -14.17
N ASP A 58 -15.68 -14.49 -14.71
CA ASP A 58 -16.08 -13.90 -15.99
C ASP A 58 -16.54 -12.44 -15.88
N SER A 59 -16.66 -11.90 -14.65
CA SER A 59 -17.04 -10.52 -14.45
C SER A 59 -15.87 -9.58 -14.76
N PRO A 60 -16.05 -8.55 -15.60
CA PRO A 60 -15.01 -7.57 -15.87
C PRO A 60 -14.60 -6.80 -14.60
N LEU A 61 -15.50 -6.67 -13.62
CA LEU A 61 -15.17 -6.06 -12.33
C LEU A 61 -14.17 -6.91 -11.54
N ASN A 62 -14.33 -8.23 -11.52
CA ASN A 62 -13.39 -9.12 -10.83
C ASN A 62 -12.00 -9.09 -11.48
N GLN A 63 -11.93 -9.07 -12.80
CA GLN A 63 -10.66 -8.95 -13.54
C GLN A 63 -9.98 -7.62 -13.25
N LEU A 64 -10.74 -6.52 -13.23
CA LEU A 64 -10.21 -5.20 -12.91
C LEU A 64 -9.69 -5.11 -11.47
N MET A 65 -10.44 -5.65 -10.49
CA MET A 65 -9.99 -5.69 -9.10
C MET A 65 -8.72 -6.54 -8.95
N THR A 66 -8.63 -7.66 -9.66
CA THR A 66 -7.44 -8.51 -9.67
C THR A 66 -6.24 -7.77 -10.26
N MET A 67 -6.41 -7.08 -11.38
CA MET A 67 -5.36 -6.27 -12.01
C MET A 67 -4.88 -5.13 -11.11
N PHE A 68 -5.79 -4.42 -10.45
CA PHE A 68 -5.41 -3.36 -9.51
C PHE A 68 -4.72 -3.93 -8.26
N GLY A 69 -5.18 -5.07 -7.74
CA GLY A 69 -4.53 -5.74 -6.63
C GLY A 69 -3.12 -6.20 -6.99
N TYR A 70 -2.96 -6.75 -8.20
CA TYR A 70 -1.66 -7.11 -8.75
C TYR A 70 -0.72 -5.91 -8.82
N LEU A 71 -1.16 -4.83 -9.49
CA LEU A 71 -0.37 -3.60 -9.62
C LEU A 71 0.03 -3.02 -8.26
N HIS A 72 -0.89 -3.06 -7.29
CA HIS A 72 -0.63 -2.60 -5.94
C HIS A 72 0.48 -3.42 -5.27
N ILE A 73 0.39 -4.75 -5.31
CA ILE A 73 1.45 -5.62 -4.75
C ILE A 73 2.79 -5.35 -5.42
N THR A 74 2.80 -5.13 -6.74
CA THR A 74 4.04 -4.84 -7.49
C THR A 74 4.75 -3.57 -7.01
N PHE A 75 4.00 -2.54 -6.62
CA PHE A 75 4.59 -1.30 -6.10
C PHE A 75 4.75 -1.27 -4.57
N GLN A 76 4.15 -2.21 -3.84
CA GLN A 76 4.25 -2.33 -2.38
C GLN A 76 5.69 -2.31 -1.82
N PRO A 77 6.71 -2.93 -2.46
CA PRO A 77 8.11 -2.85 -2.02
C PRO A 77 8.68 -1.43 -1.96
N PHE A 78 8.20 -0.50 -2.79
CA PHE A 78 8.68 0.89 -2.76
C PHE A 78 8.26 1.60 -1.47
N PHE A 79 7.00 1.44 -1.08
CA PHE A 79 6.42 2.10 0.09
C PHE A 79 6.99 1.53 1.39
N ILE A 80 7.12 0.20 1.51
CA ILE A 80 7.71 -0.40 2.72
C ILE A 80 9.18 0.03 2.90
N ASN A 81 9.96 0.11 1.81
CA ASN A 81 11.33 0.58 1.87
C ASN A 81 11.42 2.06 2.22
N ALA A 82 10.50 2.89 1.76
CA ALA A 82 10.45 4.31 2.14
C ALA A 82 10.26 4.48 3.66
N VAL A 83 9.39 3.67 4.29
CA VAL A 83 9.22 3.66 5.75
C VAL A 83 10.46 3.11 6.46
N ALA A 84 11.03 2.01 5.97
CA ALA A 84 12.22 1.41 6.56
C ALA A 84 13.43 2.37 6.54
N LEU A 85 13.64 3.06 5.41
CA LEU A 85 14.70 4.06 5.26
C LEU A 85 14.46 5.30 6.14
N TYR A 86 13.19 5.65 6.40
CA TYR A 86 12.85 6.76 7.30
C TYR A 86 13.30 6.49 8.75
N PHE A 87 13.16 5.25 9.25
CA PHE A 87 13.59 4.87 10.59
C PHE A 87 15.09 4.53 10.71
N MET A 88 15.81 4.45 9.58
CA MET A 88 17.24 4.12 9.54
C MET A 88 18.12 5.37 9.78
N PRO A 89 19.34 5.23 10.35
CA PRO A 89 20.30 6.33 10.39
C PRO A 89 20.55 6.93 9.00
N LYS A 90 20.53 8.27 8.91
CA LYS A 90 20.55 9.00 7.63
C LYS A 90 21.76 8.69 6.75
N ASP A 91 22.92 8.46 7.38
CA ASP A 91 24.17 8.15 6.67
C ASP A 91 24.07 6.80 5.95
N SER A 92 23.57 5.77 6.66
CA SER A 92 23.35 4.44 6.09
C SER A 92 22.20 4.45 5.08
N ALA A 93 21.10 5.15 5.39
CA ALA A 93 19.93 5.25 4.52
C ALA A 93 20.29 5.86 3.16
N ARG A 94 21.15 6.88 3.13
CA ARG A 94 21.57 7.53 1.89
C ARG A 94 22.36 6.59 0.97
N ILE A 95 23.12 5.66 1.54
CA ILE A 95 23.90 4.67 0.80
C ILE A 95 22.98 3.56 0.27
N ILE A 96 22.06 3.08 1.11
CA ILE A 96 21.21 1.91 0.81
C ILE A 96 20.00 2.27 -0.07
N ALA A 97 19.44 3.47 0.09
CA ALA A 97 18.25 3.93 -0.66
C ALA A 97 18.30 3.68 -2.18
N PRO A 98 19.36 4.08 -2.92
CA PRO A 98 19.41 3.85 -4.37
C PRO A 98 19.38 2.36 -4.72
N TRP A 99 20.07 1.50 -3.96
CA TRP A 99 20.08 0.06 -4.18
C TRP A 99 18.73 -0.59 -3.86
N ALA A 100 18.09 -0.16 -2.77
CA ALA A 100 16.77 -0.64 -2.39
C ALA A 100 15.74 -0.29 -3.47
N TYR A 101 15.68 0.97 -3.92
CA TYR A 101 14.74 1.38 -4.96
C TYR A 101 15.07 0.79 -6.34
N PHE A 102 16.34 0.58 -6.66
CA PHE A 102 16.72 -0.16 -7.87
C PHE A 102 16.24 -1.60 -7.83
N GLY A 103 16.42 -2.29 -6.70
CA GLY A 103 15.89 -3.64 -6.49
C GLY A 103 14.37 -3.70 -6.64
N CYS A 104 13.65 -2.74 -6.04
CA CYS A 104 12.20 -2.61 -6.21
C CYS A 104 11.80 -2.41 -7.67
N PHE A 105 12.53 -1.59 -8.42
CA PHE A 105 12.25 -1.34 -9.84
C PHE A 105 12.47 -2.58 -10.71
N VAL A 106 13.56 -3.30 -10.49
CA VAL A 106 13.82 -4.57 -11.20
C VAL A 106 12.75 -5.60 -10.86
N ALA A 107 12.36 -5.74 -9.59
CA ALA A 107 11.29 -6.63 -9.17
C ALA A 107 9.94 -6.24 -9.80
N ALA A 108 9.65 -4.95 -9.90
CA ALA A 108 8.41 -4.45 -10.49
C ALA A 108 8.32 -4.72 -12.00
N ILE A 109 9.44 -4.78 -12.71
CA ILE A 109 9.49 -5.17 -14.14
C ILE A 109 9.38 -6.68 -14.31
N ALA A 110 9.94 -7.45 -13.37
CA ALA A 110 10.00 -8.91 -13.46
C ALA A 110 8.68 -9.61 -13.11
N MET A 111 7.78 -8.95 -12.36
CA MET A 111 6.43 -9.43 -12.09
C MET A 111 5.50 -9.00 -13.22
#